data_AF-W9BB03-F1
#
_entry.id   AF-W9BB03-F1
#
_cell.length_a   1.000
_cell.length_b   1.000
_cell.length_c   1.000
_cell.angle_alpha   90.00
_cell.angle_beta   90.00
_cell.angle_gamma   90.00
#
_symmetry.space_group_name_H-M   'P 1'
#
loop_
_entity.id
_entity.type
_entity.pdbx_description
1 polymer ?
#
loop_
_entity_poly.entity_id
_entity_poly.type
_entity_poly.pdbx_seq_one_letter_code
_entity_poly.pdbx_strand_id
1 'polypeptide(L)' 'MRKINLNEIDDNIISNKKQANEIIQKEFGSERRKKSRTRSEGEKIALDEISLNRWEKAVKAGKIRRTGKRRLYYDYD' A
#
# COMPACT_ATOMS: atom_id res chain seq x y z
N MET A 1 -10.99 28.52 -16.84
CA MET A 1 -10.75 27.36 -15.94
C MET A 1 -11.94 27.21 -15.02
N ARG A 2 -12.60 26.04 -14.97
CA ARG A 2 -13.65 25.78 -13.97
C ARG A 2 -12.98 25.66 -12.61
N LYS A 3 -13.45 26.43 -11.62
CA LYS A 3 -13.03 26.28 -10.22
C LYS A 3 -13.79 25.07 -9.68
N ILE A 4 -13.07 24.00 -9.37
CA ILE A 4 -13.64 22.80 -8.74
C ILE A 4 -13.33 22.90 -7.25
N ASN A 5 -14.35 22.69 -6.42
CA ASN A 5 -14.18 22.67 -4.97
C ASN A 5 -13.59 21.32 -4.56
N LEU A 6 -12.61 21.31 -3.65
CA LEU A 6 -12.01 20.07 -3.14
C LEU A 6 -13.04 19.17 -2.46
N ASN A 7 -14.03 19.76 -1.78
CA ASN A 7 -15.10 19.00 -1.13
C ASN A 7 -15.96 18.25 -2.15
N GLU A 8 -16.23 18.85 -3.32
CA GLU A 8 -16.99 18.19 -4.39
C GLU A 8 -16.20 17.00 -4.98
N ILE A 9 -14.87 17.06 -4.97
CA ILE A 9 -14.02 15.95 -5.40
C ILE A 9 -14.11 14.82 -4.38
N ASP A 10 -14.01 15.12 -3.08
CA ASP A 10 -14.11 14.12 -2.02
C ASP A 10 -15.47 13.42 -2.01
N ASP A 11 -16.57 14.17 -2.16
CA ASP A 11 -17.92 13.62 -2.24
C ASP A 11 -18.09 12.70 -3.46
N ASN A 12 -17.51 13.09 -4.60
CA ASN A 12 -17.47 12.25 -5.80
C ASN A 12 -16.63 10.98 -5.60
N ILE A 13 -15.51 11.07 -4.90
CA ILE A 13 -14.69 9.90 -4.59
C ILE A 13 -15.46 8.94 -3.69
N ILE A 14 -16.10 9.44 -2.64
CA ILE A 14 -16.83 8.62 -1.66
C ILE A 14 -18.01 7.91 -2.32
N SER A 15 -18.83 8.64 -3.09
CA SER A 15 -20.02 8.10 -3.75
C SER A 15 -19.66 7.01 -4.78
N ASN A 16 -18.59 7.20 -5.55
CA ASN A 16 -18.19 6.25 -6.58
C ASN A 16 -17.28 5.11 -6.09
N LYS A 17 -16.78 5.19 -4.85
CA LYS A 17 -15.80 4.23 -4.30
C LYS A 17 -16.24 2.77 -4.42
N LYS A 18 -17.50 2.48 -4.10
CA LYS A 18 -18.02 1.10 -4.11
C LYS A 18 -18.01 0.53 -5.53
N GLN A 19 -18.57 1.28 -6.48
CA GLN A 19 -18.65 0.87 -7.88
C GLN A 19 -17.26 0.74 -8.51
N ALA A 20 -16.37 1.71 -8.25
CA ALA A 20 -14.99 1.64 -8.71
C ALA A 20 -14.27 0.38 -8.20
N ASN A 21 -14.44 0.05 -6.91
CA ASN A 21 -13.86 -1.17 -6.34
C ASN A 21 -14.45 -2.44 -6.95
N GLU A 22 -15.76 -2.50 -7.19
CA GLU A 22 -16.40 -3.64 -7.87
C GLU A 22 -15.88 -3.83 -9.29
N ILE A 23 -15.72 -2.74 -10.06
CA ILE A 23 -15.14 -2.78 -11.41
C ILE A 23 -13.69 -3.28 -11.34
N ILE A 24 -12.88 -2.74 -10.43
CA ILE A 24 -11.49 -3.17 -10.25
C ILE A 24 -11.43 -4.67 -9.89
N GLN A 25 -12.32 -5.17 -9.03
CA GLN A 25 -12.34 -6.60 -8.68
C GLN A 25 -12.79 -7.49 -9.84
N LYS A 26 -13.74 -7.03 -10.67
CA LYS A 26 -14.23 -7.79 -11.82
C LYS A 26 -13.24 -7.80 -12.99
N GLU A 27 -12.61 -6.66 -13.29
CA GLU A 27 -11.68 -6.51 -14.42
C GLU A 27 -10.27 -7.03 -14.12
N PHE A 28 -9.88 -7.05 -12.84
CA PHE A 28 -8.57 -7.49 -12.40
C PHE A 28 -8.77 -8.81 -11.64
N GLY A 29 -8.65 -9.94 -12.37
CA GLY A 29 -8.71 -11.27 -11.76
C GLY A 29 -7.69 -11.45 -10.61
N SER A 30 -7.76 -12.58 -9.91
CA SER A 30 -6.94 -12.88 -8.72
C SER A 30 -5.43 -12.97 -8.98
N GLU A 31 -5.00 -12.87 -10.24
CA GLU A 31 -3.62 -13.03 -10.64
C GLU A 31 -2.83 -11.74 -10.43
N ARG A 32 -1.69 -11.85 -9.75
CA ARG A 32 -0.84 -10.70 -9.46
C ARG A 32 -0.26 -10.14 -10.76
N ARG A 33 -0.77 -8.99 -11.21
CA ARG A 33 -0.22 -8.28 -12.37
C ARG A 33 1.27 -7.96 -12.13
N LYS A 34 2.14 -8.50 -12.98
CA LYS A 34 3.54 -8.08 -13.02
C LYS A 34 3.58 -6.62 -13.48
N LYS A 35 4.16 -5.74 -12.67
CA LYS A 35 4.41 -4.36 -13.10
C LYS A 35 5.44 -4.41 -14.22
N SER A 36 5.09 -3.89 -15.38
CA SER A 36 5.95 -3.88 -16.57
C SER A 36 7.05 -2.82 -16.50
N ARG A 37 6.86 -1.74 -15.73
CA ARG A 37 7.83 -0.65 -15.63
C ARG A 37 8.87 -0.88 -14.55
N THR A 38 10.12 -0.61 -14.91
CA THR A 38 11.21 -0.41 -13.94
C THR A 38 10.91 0.82 -13.08
N ARG A 39 11.22 0.73 -11.78
CA ARG A 39 11.09 1.87 -10.87
C ARG A 39 12.17 2.89 -11.16
N SER A 40 11.83 4.18 -11.02
CA SER A 40 12.85 5.24 -11.02
C SER A 40 13.71 5.15 -9.76
N GLU A 41 14.88 5.79 -9.76
CA GLU A 41 15.78 5.72 -8.61
C GLU A 41 15.17 6.34 -7.35
N GLY A 42 14.54 7.50 -7.48
CA GLY A 42 13.83 8.14 -6.36
C GLY A 42 12.70 7.27 -5.80
N GLU A 43 11.99 6.53 -6.65
CA GLU A 43 10.96 5.59 -6.19
C GLU A 43 11.53 4.42 -5.39
N LYS A 44 12.72 3.92 -5.76
CA LYS A 44 13.38 2.85 -5.00
C LYS A 44 13.77 3.36 -3.63
N ILE A 45 14.46 4.50 -3.57
CA ILE A 45 14.91 5.12 -2.31
C ILE A 45 13.72 5.34 -1.38
N ALA A 46 12.64 5.95 -1.88
CA ALA A 46 11.45 6.20 -1.08
C ALA A 46 10.81 4.90 -0.55
N LEU A 47 10.73 3.85 -1.38
CA LEU A 47 10.18 2.56 -0.94
C LEU A 47 11.06 1.86 0.08
N ASP A 48 12.38 1.96 -0.06
CA ASP A 48 13.34 1.40 0.89
C ASP A 48 13.22 2.12 2.24
N GLU A 49 13.17 3.45 2.26
CA GLU A 49 12.95 4.24 3.47
C GLU A 49 11.61 3.90 4.15
N ILE A 50 10.52 3.80 3.39
CA ILE A 50 9.22 3.39 3.92
C ILE A 50 9.30 1.99 4.54
N SER A 51 10.02 1.07 3.90
CA SER A 51 10.13 -0.32 4.37
C SER A 51 10.94 -0.41 5.65
N LEU A 52 12.07 0.30 5.74
CA LEU A 52 12.89 0.40 6.94
C LEU A 52 12.11 1.00 8.11
N ASN A 53 11.43 2.13 7.88
CA ASN A 53 10.62 2.78 8.92
C ASN A 53 9.50 1.88 9.44
N ARG A 54 8.83 1.13 8.54
CA ARG A 54 7.79 0.16 8.94
C ARG A 54 8.38 -0.98 9.76
N TRP A 55 9.54 -1.49 9.36
CA TRP A 55 10.24 -2.53 10.10
C TRP A 55 10.60 -2.07 11.50
N GLU A 56 11.24 -0.90 11.64
CA GLU A 56 11.61 -0.35 12.94
C GLU A 56 10.38 -0.14 13.84
N LYS A 57 9.28 0.36 13.27
CA LYS A 57 8.02 0.51 14.01
C LYS A 57 7.50 -0.82 14.52
N ALA A 58 7.55 -1.87 13.71
CA ALA A 58 7.11 -3.21 14.10
C ALA A 58 8.02 -3.82 15.18
N VAL A 59 9.34 -3.61 15.10
CA VAL A 59 10.29 -4.02 16.14
C VAL A 59 10.00 -3.30 17.45
N LYS A 60 9.83 -1.97 17.42
CA LYS A 60 9.48 -1.16 18.60
C LYS A 60 8.15 -1.60 19.23
N ALA A 61 7.18 -1.98 18.40
CA ALA A 61 5.89 -2.49 18.84
C ALA A 61 5.93 -3.95 19.35
N GLY A 62 7.10 -4.59 19.36
CA GLY A 62 7.24 -6.00 19.78
C GLY A 62 6.65 -7.02 18.81
N LYS A 63 6.23 -6.60 17.61
CA LYS A 63 5.61 -7.48 16.61
C LYS A 63 6.61 -8.41 15.93
N ILE A 64 7.91 -8.10 15.99
CA ILE A 64 8.95 -8.94 15.41
C ILE A 64 9.52 -9.88 16.48
N ARG A 65 9.19 -11.17 16.38
CA ARG A 65 9.71 -12.21 17.29
C ARG A 65 10.75 -13.08 16.57
N ARG A 66 11.91 -13.31 17.19
CA ARG A 66 12.90 -14.27 16.67
C ARG A 66 12.58 -15.66 17.19
N THR A 67 12.14 -16.55 16.31
CA THR A 67 11.89 -17.97 16.62
C THR A 67 13.15 -18.85 16.46
N GLY A 68 14.21 -18.33 15.85
CA GLY A 68 15.49 -19.03 15.75
C GLY A 68 16.58 -18.19 15.07
N LYS A 69 17.77 -18.77 14.85
CA LYS A 69 18.94 -18.06 14.32
C LYS A 69 18.71 -17.36 12.97
N ARG A 70 17.78 -17.88 12.15
CA ARG A 70 17.41 -17.32 10.82
C ARG A 70 15.90 -17.25 10.60
N ARG A 71 15.10 -17.29 11.67
CA ARG A 71 13.63 -17.28 11.59
C ARG A 71 13.08 -16.10 12.37
N LEU A 72 12.27 -15.30 11.68
CA LEU A 72 11.55 -14.16 12.21
C LEU A 72 10.05 -14.43 12.01
N TYR A 73 9.28 -14.15 13.05
CA TYR A 73 7.83 -14.23 13.05
C TYR A 73 7.27 -12.82 13.22
N TYR A 74 6.32 -12.44 12.36
CA TYR A 74 5.59 -11.19 12.49
C TYR A 74 4.27 -11.47 13.19
N ASP A 75 4.10 -10.88 14.35
CA ASP A 75 2.91 -10.96 15.18
C ASP A 75 1.85 -10.00 14.65
N TYR A 76 0.74 -10.56 14.16
CA TYR A 76 -0.35 -9.82 13.53
C TYR A 76 -1.39 -9.29 14.53
N ASP A 77 -1.28 -9.71 15.79
CA ASP A 77 -2.17 -9.29 16.89
C ASP A 77 -2.05 -7.80 17.22
#